data_AF-A0A8J4D8Q2-F1
#
_entry.id   AF-A0A8J4D8Q2-F1
#
_cell.length_a   1.000
_cell.length_b   1.000
_cell.length_c   1.000
_cell.angle_alpha   90.00
_cell.angle_beta   90.00
_cell.angle_gamma   90.00
#
_symmetry.space_group_name_H-M   'P 1'
#
loop_
_entity.id
_entity.type
_entity.pdbx_description
1 polymer ?
#
loop_
_entity_poly.entity_id
_entity_poly.type
_entity_poly.pdbx_seq_one_letter_code
_entity_poly.pdbx_strand_id
1 'polypeptide(L)'
;AAGREGEATPASSSRRVKNFWASHNTWRPYYDMVRTWKVYDFPWAASGPVTVSSSPGLLHSKDDWYTTDKFVVMETTNGIYNKELYDLIQPKCVLMWQRAQVANFGAREGSEWVDLFGRQNSGTYNNQWMVLDVQRLQQCGSDVLWVLEQVPGRTISKDVTKVLLEQGYWASYNVPYFPEIYNLTGYPQPSIYSTCPRARIFSREQVGLSSRADVMSLMRLNRYINDPLSLGLPNNAIAARYDLPAVPDADGQPRNFTQRAYGAVDAKVVDLESFQERRTYVINGPTSDDQPVFRWSAEPLFDTIQHEGCVDEFDFGWRSYESVVGPPMLQSAPGGEDAAARGFADPVRA
;
A
#
# COMPACT_ATOMS: atom_id res chain seq x y z
N ALA A 1 24.61 -15.17 62.33
CA ALA A 1 23.40 -14.91 61.54
C ALA A 1 23.66 -13.70 60.65
N ALA A 2 23.98 -13.93 59.38
CA ALA A 2 23.98 -12.93 58.31
C ALA A 2 24.22 -13.69 56.99
N GLY A 3 23.13 -14.18 56.38
CA GLY A 3 23.17 -14.69 55.01
C GLY A 3 23.18 -13.51 54.05
N ARG A 4 24.12 -13.48 53.11
CA ARG A 4 24.09 -12.56 51.98
C ARG A 4 23.22 -13.17 50.89
N GLU A 5 22.13 -12.50 50.59
CA GLU A 5 21.27 -12.76 49.45
C GLU A 5 22.07 -12.52 48.16
N GLY A 6 22.04 -13.51 47.26
CA GLY A 6 22.53 -13.37 45.90
C GLY A 6 21.52 -12.56 45.09
N GLU A 7 21.91 -11.36 44.68
CA GLU A 7 21.19 -10.57 43.69
C GLU A 7 21.23 -11.30 42.35
N ALA A 8 20.12 -11.93 41.98
CA ALA A 8 19.89 -12.41 40.63
C ALA A 8 19.74 -11.20 39.71
N THR A 9 20.71 -11.01 38.83
CA THR A 9 20.62 -10.07 37.70
C THR A 9 19.49 -10.55 36.78
N PRO A 10 18.49 -9.72 36.42
CA PRO A 10 17.49 -10.14 35.45
C PRO A 10 18.17 -10.28 34.09
N ALA A 11 18.08 -11.50 33.55
CA ALA A 11 18.51 -11.83 32.21
C ALA A 11 17.86 -10.89 31.18
N SER A 12 18.66 -10.58 30.15
CA SER A 12 18.31 -9.78 28.98
C SER A 12 16.86 -9.94 28.53
N SER A 13 16.12 -8.83 28.47
CA SER A 13 14.89 -8.77 27.69
C SER A 13 15.23 -9.12 26.24
N SER A 14 14.94 -10.35 25.81
CA SER A 14 15.00 -10.69 24.39
C SER A 14 14.08 -9.69 23.67
N ARG A 15 14.63 -8.85 22.78
CA ARG A 15 13.83 -8.02 21.89
C ARG A 15 12.87 -8.95 21.17
N ARG A 16 11.59 -8.93 21.54
CA ARG A 16 10.58 -9.73 20.87
C ARG A 16 10.50 -9.20 19.44
N VAL A 17 10.95 -10.00 18.48
CA VAL A 17 10.82 -9.71 17.04
C VAL A 17 9.34 -9.42 16.78
N LYS A 18 9.04 -8.21 16.31
CA LYS A 18 7.65 -7.79 16.07
C LYS A 18 7.30 -8.18 14.64
N ASN A 19 6.48 -9.21 14.48
CA ASN A 19 5.98 -9.56 13.15
C ASN A 19 4.97 -8.50 12.66
N PHE A 20 4.78 -8.41 11.36
CA PHE A 20 3.78 -7.54 10.73
C PHE A 20 3.22 -8.22 9.48
N TRP A 21 2.09 -7.70 9.01
CA TRP A 21 1.61 -7.92 7.67
C TRP A 21 1.37 -6.59 7.01
N ALA A 22 1.77 -6.47 5.75
CA ALA A 22 1.52 -5.31 4.92
C ALA A 22 0.91 -5.80 3.61
N SER A 23 -0.16 -5.16 3.16
CA SER A 23 -0.82 -5.55 1.92
C SER A 23 -1.51 -4.40 1.22
N HIS A 24 -1.59 -4.50 -0.10
CA HIS A 24 -2.27 -3.54 -0.96
C HIS A 24 -3.00 -4.27 -2.10
N ASN A 25 -4.23 -3.85 -2.41
CA ASN A 25 -4.93 -4.24 -3.63
C ASN A 25 -5.21 -3.01 -4.51
N THR A 26 -4.84 -3.07 -5.79
CA THR A 26 -5.03 -1.94 -6.70
C THR A 26 -6.42 -1.98 -7.29
N TRP A 27 -7.12 -0.85 -7.31
CA TRP A 27 -8.37 -0.71 -8.05
C TRP A 27 -8.19 0.12 -9.30
N ARG A 28 -8.43 -0.46 -10.48
CA ARG A 28 -8.30 0.24 -11.77
C ARG A 28 -9.08 -0.48 -12.89
N PRO A 29 -9.10 0.05 -14.14
CA PRO A 29 -9.74 -0.63 -15.26
C PRO A 29 -9.08 -1.98 -15.57
N TYR A 30 -9.89 -2.93 -16.04
CA TYR A 30 -9.42 -4.30 -16.30
C TYR A 30 -8.51 -4.41 -17.52
N TYR A 31 -8.62 -3.52 -18.49
CA TYR A 31 -7.71 -3.48 -19.65
C TYR A 31 -6.26 -3.15 -19.25
N ASP A 32 -6.05 -2.53 -18.09
CA ASP A 32 -4.70 -2.19 -17.62
C ASP A 32 -3.95 -3.43 -17.08
N MET A 33 -4.58 -4.62 -16.97
CA MET A 33 -4.05 -5.81 -16.27
C MET A 33 -2.85 -6.52 -16.92
N VAL A 34 -2.22 -5.93 -17.94
CA VAL A 34 -0.87 -6.28 -18.37
C VAL A 34 0.13 -5.76 -17.34
N ARG A 35 0.67 -6.65 -16.51
CA ARG A 35 1.52 -6.29 -15.35
C ARG A 35 2.98 -6.57 -15.58
N THR A 36 3.81 -5.82 -14.87
CA THR A 36 5.25 -6.06 -14.77
C THR A 36 5.69 -5.92 -13.32
N TRP A 37 6.52 -6.84 -12.86
CA TRP A 37 7.23 -6.74 -11.59
C TRP A 37 8.65 -6.24 -11.86
N LYS A 38 9.10 -5.19 -11.18
CA LYS A 38 10.42 -4.58 -11.45
C LYS A 38 11.24 -4.48 -10.18
N VAL A 39 12.56 -4.53 -10.36
CA VAL A 39 13.55 -4.32 -9.31
C VAL A 39 14.54 -3.28 -9.82
N TYR A 40 14.70 -2.19 -9.07
CA TYR A 40 15.71 -1.17 -9.33
C TYR A 40 16.79 -1.26 -8.26
N ASP A 41 17.98 -1.66 -8.67
CA ASP A 41 19.16 -1.71 -7.82
C ASP A 41 20.14 -0.63 -8.26
N PHE A 42 20.19 0.46 -7.50
CA PHE A 42 21.09 1.57 -7.75
C PHE A 42 22.07 1.68 -6.58
N PRO A 43 23.39 1.78 -6.84
CA PRO A 43 24.42 1.79 -5.79
C PRO A 43 24.35 3.02 -4.88
N TRP A 44 23.63 4.05 -5.29
CA TRP A 44 23.42 5.30 -4.52
C TRP A 44 22.09 5.33 -3.76
N ALA A 45 21.22 4.32 -3.91
CA ALA A 45 19.94 4.28 -3.20
C ALA A 45 20.15 4.07 -1.68
N ALA A 46 19.69 5.02 -0.87
CA ALA A 46 19.85 5.03 0.58
C ALA A 46 18.97 4.00 1.31
N SER A 47 17.94 3.50 0.63
CA SER A 47 16.97 2.51 1.11
C SER A 47 17.25 1.09 0.59
N GLY A 48 18.31 0.91 -0.23
CA GLY A 48 18.61 -0.34 -0.91
C GLY A 48 17.82 -0.54 -2.21
N PRO A 49 17.86 -1.76 -2.80
CA PRO A 49 17.10 -2.09 -4.00
C PRO A 49 15.60 -1.89 -3.79
N VAL A 50 14.93 -1.30 -4.77
CA VAL A 50 13.48 -1.04 -4.74
C VAL A 50 12.76 -2.04 -5.63
N THR A 51 11.92 -2.87 -5.03
CA THR A 51 11.01 -3.77 -5.72
C THR A 51 9.66 -3.10 -5.88
N VAL A 52 9.04 -3.22 -7.06
CA VAL A 52 7.85 -2.45 -7.42
C VAL A 52 6.86 -3.27 -8.24
N SER A 53 5.57 -3.20 -7.88
CA SER A 53 4.49 -3.67 -8.74
C SER A 53 4.20 -2.59 -9.79
N SER A 54 4.11 -2.92 -11.08
CA SER A 54 4.05 -1.89 -12.12
C SER A 54 3.33 -2.38 -13.38
N SER A 55 3.35 -1.56 -14.43
CA SER A 55 2.86 -1.87 -15.78
C SER A 55 3.95 -1.54 -16.82
N PRO A 56 3.87 -2.11 -18.04
CA PRO A 56 4.81 -1.77 -19.11
C PRO A 56 4.95 -0.26 -19.34
N GLY A 57 6.18 0.22 -19.55
CA GLY A 57 6.48 1.64 -19.82
C GLY A 57 6.47 2.57 -18.60
N LEU A 58 5.88 2.19 -17.46
CA LEU A 58 5.92 3.03 -16.26
C LEU A 58 7.26 2.88 -15.52
N LEU A 59 7.88 3.98 -15.10
CA LEU A 59 9.09 3.91 -14.27
C LEU A 59 8.78 3.72 -12.76
N HIS A 60 7.53 3.92 -12.37
CA HIS A 60 7.01 3.84 -10.99
C HIS A 60 5.90 2.79 -10.88
N SER A 61 5.27 2.66 -9.71
CA SER A 61 4.25 1.63 -9.48
C SER A 61 2.90 1.95 -10.13
N LYS A 62 2.33 3.12 -9.85
CA LYS A 62 0.92 3.52 -10.11
C LYS A 62 -0.10 2.75 -9.27
N ASP A 63 0.30 1.71 -8.53
CA ASP A 63 -0.63 0.99 -7.65
C ASP A 63 -1.02 1.80 -6.40
N ASP A 64 -0.12 2.38 -5.59
CA ASP A 64 1.34 2.19 -5.54
C ASP A 64 1.76 1.15 -4.47
N TRP A 65 2.73 0.29 -4.81
CA TRP A 65 3.39 -0.63 -3.87
C TRP A 65 4.89 -0.72 -4.14
N TYR A 66 5.67 -0.51 -3.08
CA TYR A 66 7.12 -0.64 -3.07
C TYR A 66 7.61 -1.39 -1.85
N THR A 67 8.62 -2.22 -2.02
CA THR A 67 9.44 -2.75 -0.92
C THR A 67 10.91 -2.39 -1.15
N THR A 68 11.60 -2.01 -0.09
CA THR A 68 13.04 -1.75 -0.07
C THR A 68 13.72 -2.60 1.00
N ASP A 69 14.99 -2.38 1.31
CA ASP A 69 15.63 -3.04 2.46
C ASP A 69 15.13 -2.50 3.82
N LYS A 70 14.36 -1.39 3.80
CA LYS A 70 13.90 -0.69 5.01
C LYS A 70 12.40 -0.50 5.07
N PHE A 71 11.78 -0.26 3.93
CA PHE A 71 10.41 0.23 3.87
C PHE A 71 9.48 -0.72 3.14
N VAL A 72 8.25 -0.81 3.62
CA VAL A 72 7.10 -1.11 2.78
C VAL A 72 6.33 0.19 2.58
N VAL A 73 6.18 0.61 1.32
CA VAL A 73 5.53 1.87 0.96
C VAL A 73 4.34 1.59 0.08
N MET A 74 3.19 2.14 0.44
CA MET A 74 1.96 2.01 -0.35
C MET A 74 1.08 3.26 -0.24
N GLU A 75 0.08 3.37 -1.10
CA GLU A 75 -0.87 4.47 -1.08
C GLU A 75 -2.29 4.04 -1.39
N THR A 76 -3.29 4.83 -0.99
CA THR A 76 -4.57 4.82 -1.68
C THR A 76 -4.99 6.26 -2.05
N THR A 77 -5.57 6.41 -3.24
CA THR A 77 -5.91 7.72 -3.78
C THR A 77 -7.11 8.33 -3.08
N ASN A 78 -7.00 9.57 -2.62
CA ASN A 78 -8.10 10.28 -1.98
C ASN A 78 -8.97 11.00 -3.01
N GLY A 79 -10.28 11.04 -2.76
CA GLY A 79 -11.20 11.92 -3.49
C GLY A 79 -11.01 13.40 -3.14
N ILE A 80 -11.20 14.28 -4.13
CA ILE A 80 -11.26 15.74 -3.97
C ILE A 80 -12.58 16.26 -4.57
N TYR A 81 -13.46 16.73 -3.70
CA TYR A 81 -14.78 17.25 -4.02
C TYR A 81 -14.80 18.77 -4.08
N ASN A 82 -13.97 19.44 -3.28
CA ASN A 82 -13.71 20.87 -3.40
C ASN A 82 -12.88 21.13 -4.68
N LYS A 83 -13.54 21.64 -5.72
CA LYS A 83 -12.91 21.86 -7.04
C LYS A 83 -12.00 23.09 -7.08
N GLU A 84 -12.17 24.04 -6.17
CA GLU A 84 -11.31 25.24 -6.08
C GLU A 84 -9.85 24.89 -5.78
N LEU A 85 -9.60 23.73 -5.15
CA LEU A 85 -8.23 23.25 -4.93
C LEU A 85 -7.46 23.05 -6.24
N TYR A 86 -8.14 22.73 -7.35
CA TYR A 86 -7.45 22.50 -8.62
C TYR A 86 -6.80 23.78 -9.18
N ASP A 87 -7.25 24.97 -8.79
CA ASP A 87 -6.65 26.25 -9.20
C ASP A 87 -5.24 26.44 -8.60
N LEU A 88 -4.91 25.69 -7.54
CA LEU A 88 -3.59 25.71 -6.91
C LEU A 88 -2.55 24.86 -7.67
N ILE A 89 -2.95 24.09 -8.68
CA ILE A 89 -2.04 23.28 -9.48
C ILE A 89 -1.29 24.19 -10.46
N GLN A 90 0.05 24.14 -10.43
CA GLN A 90 0.92 24.98 -11.24
C GLN A 90 2.01 24.15 -11.91
N PRO A 91 2.47 24.50 -13.12
CA PRO A 91 3.50 23.73 -13.83
C PRO A 91 4.87 23.78 -13.15
N LYS A 92 5.11 24.78 -12.28
CA LYS A 92 6.32 24.87 -11.45
C LYS A 92 6.19 23.96 -10.22
N CYS A 93 6.19 22.66 -10.46
CA CYS A 93 6.12 21.62 -9.45
C CYS A 93 6.89 20.36 -9.90
N VAL A 94 6.88 19.32 -9.06
CA VAL A 94 7.37 17.99 -9.43
C VAL A 94 6.22 17.00 -9.33
N LEU A 95 5.97 16.25 -10.40
CA LEU A 95 4.84 15.32 -10.46
C LEU A 95 4.98 14.22 -9.41
N MET A 96 3.85 13.73 -8.90
CA MET A 96 3.82 12.71 -7.84
C MET A 96 4.76 11.54 -8.11
N TRP A 97 4.70 10.96 -9.31
CA TRP A 97 5.50 9.76 -9.65
C TRP A 97 7.01 10.00 -9.58
N GLN A 98 7.48 11.23 -9.77
CA GLN A 98 8.88 11.61 -9.63
C GLN A 98 9.24 11.74 -8.15
N ARG A 99 8.38 12.42 -7.37
CA ARG A 99 8.58 12.60 -5.93
C ARG A 99 8.57 11.28 -5.16
N ALA A 100 7.68 10.36 -5.51
CA ALA A 100 7.64 9.02 -4.94
C ALA A 100 8.97 8.26 -5.18
N GLN A 101 9.54 8.34 -6.39
CA GLN A 101 10.84 7.72 -6.66
C GLN A 101 11.98 8.38 -5.89
N VAL A 102 12.03 9.72 -5.85
CA VAL A 102 13.05 10.44 -5.06
C VAL A 102 12.99 10.03 -3.58
N ALA A 103 11.80 9.95 -3.00
CA ALA A 103 11.63 9.51 -1.62
C ALA A 103 12.01 8.03 -1.44
N ASN A 104 11.56 7.15 -2.33
CA ASN A 104 11.85 5.72 -2.28
C ASN A 104 13.35 5.43 -2.35
N PHE A 105 14.11 6.11 -3.21
CA PHE A 105 15.55 5.90 -3.32
C PHE A 105 16.36 6.71 -2.29
N GLY A 106 15.88 7.88 -1.89
CA GLY A 106 16.66 8.86 -1.12
C GLY A 106 16.51 8.76 0.40
N ALA A 107 15.39 8.26 0.91
CA ALA A 107 15.09 8.27 2.34
C ALA A 107 15.87 7.19 3.12
N ARG A 108 16.31 7.55 4.32
CA ARG A 108 16.96 6.63 5.27
C ARG A 108 16.02 6.17 6.37
N GLU A 109 14.98 6.95 6.66
CA GLU A 109 13.94 6.71 7.67
C GLU A 109 12.56 7.16 7.16
N GLY A 110 11.48 6.68 7.79
CA GLY A 110 10.11 7.02 7.39
C GLY A 110 9.78 8.52 7.44
N SER A 111 10.31 9.24 8.43
CA SER A 111 10.15 10.70 8.57
C SER A 111 10.82 11.47 7.43
N GLU A 112 11.99 11.02 6.97
CA GLU A 112 12.69 11.58 5.83
C GLU A 112 11.96 11.28 4.52
N TRP A 113 11.35 10.10 4.38
CA TRP A 113 10.54 9.76 3.21
C TRP A 113 9.41 10.76 3.01
N VAL A 114 8.63 11.05 4.08
CA VAL A 114 7.51 11.99 3.99
C VAL A 114 7.96 13.44 3.79
N ASP A 115 9.12 13.84 4.32
CA ASP A 115 9.72 15.16 4.05
C ASP A 115 10.14 15.28 2.57
N LEU A 116 10.88 14.31 2.04
CA LEU A 116 11.31 14.29 0.64
C LEU A 116 10.12 14.30 -0.31
N PHE A 117 9.11 13.47 -0.06
CA PHE A 117 7.90 13.41 -0.88
C PHE A 117 7.11 14.73 -0.85
N GLY A 118 7.04 15.39 0.31
CA GLY A 118 6.27 16.62 0.50
C GLY A 118 6.81 17.84 -0.25
N ARG A 119 8.08 17.83 -0.67
CA ARG A 119 8.73 18.92 -1.40
C ARG A 119 8.17 19.05 -2.82
N GLN A 120 8.01 20.29 -3.29
CA GLN A 120 7.54 20.59 -4.66
C GLN A 120 6.23 19.90 -5.04
N ASN A 121 5.33 19.75 -4.06
CA ASN A 121 4.00 19.16 -4.23
C ASN A 121 3.28 19.73 -5.47
N SER A 122 2.88 18.84 -6.39
CA SER A 122 2.17 19.17 -7.62
C SER A 122 0.65 19.31 -7.47
N GLY A 123 0.06 18.79 -6.39
CA GLY A 123 -1.40 18.68 -6.28
C GLY A 123 -2.03 17.67 -7.24
N THR A 124 -1.23 16.79 -7.85
CA THR A 124 -1.68 15.77 -8.80
C THR A 124 -1.52 14.39 -8.20
N TYR A 125 -2.47 13.48 -8.47
CA TYR A 125 -2.49 12.13 -7.90
C TYR A 125 -2.38 12.18 -6.36
N ASN A 126 -3.47 12.65 -5.76
CA ASN A 126 -3.54 13.07 -4.36
C ASN A 126 -3.90 11.89 -3.47
N ASN A 127 -2.92 11.40 -2.71
CA ASN A 127 -3.02 10.11 -2.03
C ASN A 127 -2.84 10.24 -0.52
N GLN A 128 -3.26 9.20 0.19
CA GLN A 128 -2.74 8.86 1.51
C GLN A 128 -1.61 7.84 1.34
N TRP A 129 -0.38 8.26 1.62
CA TRP A 129 0.82 7.43 1.63
C TRP A 129 1.04 6.83 3.02
N MET A 130 1.42 5.57 3.06
CA MET A 130 1.81 4.82 4.25
C MET A 130 3.23 4.33 4.07
N VAL A 131 4.13 4.76 4.97
CA VAL A 131 5.54 4.40 4.97
C VAL A 131 5.82 3.59 6.22
N LEU A 132 5.82 2.27 6.07
CA LEU A 132 6.15 1.34 7.14
C LEU A 132 7.67 1.14 7.19
N ASP A 133 8.31 1.64 8.24
CA ASP A 133 9.73 1.45 8.52
C ASP A 133 9.93 0.16 9.33
N VAL A 134 10.29 -0.91 8.61
CA VAL A 134 10.46 -2.26 9.18
C VAL A 134 11.66 -2.28 10.14
N GLN A 135 12.69 -1.48 9.86
CA GLN A 135 13.86 -1.37 10.73
C GLN A 135 13.47 -0.75 12.09
N ARG A 136 12.70 0.34 12.08
CA ARG A 136 12.17 0.98 13.30
C ARG A 136 11.23 0.07 14.08
N LEU A 137 10.40 -0.73 13.39
CA LEU A 137 9.54 -1.74 14.00
C LEU A 137 10.34 -2.77 14.81
N GLN A 138 11.45 -3.28 14.26
CA GLN A 138 12.29 -4.28 14.93
C GLN A 138 13.13 -3.68 16.07
N GLN A 139 13.48 -2.40 16.01
CA GLN A 139 14.42 -1.78 16.94
C GLN A 139 13.75 -1.11 18.15
N CYS A 140 12.86 -0.14 17.93
CA CYS A 140 12.36 0.75 18.98
C CYS A 140 10.83 0.82 19.05
N GLY A 141 10.12 0.54 17.96
CA GLY A 141 8.66 0.65 17.94
C GLY A 141 8.11 2.08 18.00
N SER A 142 8.95 3.08 17.74
CA SER A 142 8.58 4.48 17.42
C SER A 142 8.95 4.76 15.96
N ASP A 143 8.33 5.75 15.31
CA ASP A 143 8.59 6.06 13.89
C ASP A 143 8.40 4.85 12.95
N VAL A 144 7.52 3.93 13.34
CA VAL A 144 7.23 2.69 12.61
C VAL A 144 6.37 2.98 11.39
N LEU A 145 5.33 3.80 11.54
CA LEU A 145 4.41 4.11 10.46
C LEU A 145 4.23 5.62 10.34
N TRP A 146 4.77 6.18 9.27
CA TRP A 146 4.50 7.54 8.86
C TRP A 146 3.39 7.55 7.82
N VAL A 147 2.39 8.43 8.03
CA VAL A 147 1.31 8.65 7.06
C VAL A 147 1.40 10.07 6.56
N LEU A 148 1.29 10.23 5.23
CA LEU A 148 1.25 11.51 4.56
C LEU A 148 0.02 11.60 3.67
N GLU A 149 -0.69 12.72 3.75
CA GLU A 149 -1.79 13.04 2.85
C GLU A 149 -1.49 14.34 2.10
N GLN A 150 -1.71 14.29 0.80
CA GLN A 150 -1.44 15.40 -0.10
C GLN A 150 -2.71 15.82 -0.84
N VAL A 151 -2.88 17.12 -1.01
CA VAL A 151 -3.82 17.76 -1.95
C VAL A 151 -3.12 18.95 -2.63
N PRO A 152 -3.71 19.61 -3.64
CA PRO A 152 -3.16 20.86 -4.17
C PRO A 152 -2.91 21.88 -3.05
N GLY A 153 -1.69 22.43 -3.02
CA GLY A 153 -1.28 23.47 -2.07
C GLY A 153 -1.07 23.01 -0.62
N ARG A 154 -1.31 21.75 -0.26
CA ARG A 154 -1.16 21.27 1.12
C ARG A 154 -0.69 19.81 1.20
N THR A 155 0.25 19.58 2.10
CA THR A 155 0.68 18.25 2.52
C THR A 155 0.64 18.20 4.05
N ILE A 156 0.14 17.11 4.63
CA ILE A 156 0.20 16.85 6.07
C ILE A 156 0.80 15.46 6.25
N SER A 157 1.78 15.35 7.13
CA SER A 157 2.38 14.07 7.53
C SER A 157 2.50 13.97 9.04
N LYS A 158 2.24 12.78 9.60
CA LYS A 158 2.35 12.50 11.04
C LYS A 158 2.89 11.07 11.24
N ASP A 159 3.69 10.88 12.30
CA ASP A 159 3.94 9.55 12.85
C ASP A 159 2.63 9.05 13.50
N VAL A 160 2.07 7.97 12.96
CA VAL A 160 0.86 7.32 13.45
C VAL A 160 1.14 6.01 14.17
N THR A 161 2.39 5.74 14.54
CA THR A 161 2.82 4.51 15.22
C THR A 161 2.01 4.20 16.46
N LYS A 162 1.72 5.21 17.29
CA LYS A 162 0.88 5.03 18.48
C LYS A 162 -0.51 4.49 18.11
N VAL A 163 -1.12 5.06 17.06
CA VAL A 163 -2.44 4.66 16.56
C VAL A 163 -2.38 3.22 16.05
N LEU A 164 -1.39 2.89 15.23
CA LEU A 164 -1.17 1.54 14.70
C LEU A 164 -1.04 0.51 15.83
N LEU A 165 -0.20 0.78 16.82
CA LEU A 165 0.08 -0.17 17.91
C LEU A 165 -1.11 -0.33 18.87
N GLU A 166 -1.86 0.74 19.13
CA GLU A 166 -3.05 0.69 20.01
C GLU A 166 -4.24 -0.02 19.34
N GLN A 167 -4.44 0.19 18.02
CA GLN A 167 -5.54 -0.44 17.28
C GLN A 167 -5.20 -1.85 16.77
N GLY A 168 -3.91 -2.15 16.58
CA GLY A 168 -3.43 -3.39 15.99
C GLY A 168 -3.39 -3.41 14.46
N TYR A 169 -3.90 -2.38 13.78
CA TYR A 169 -3.90 -2.28 12.33
C TYR A 169 -3.95 -0.82 11.84
N TRP A 170 -3.61 -0.62 10.58
CA TRP A 170 -3.88 0.60 9.82
C TRP A 170 -4.54 0.21 8.51
N ALA A 171 -5.70 0.79 8.20
CA ALA A 171 -6.42 0.55 6.95
C ALA A 171 -6.57 1.84 6.16
N SER A 172 -6.43 1.74 4.84
CA SER A 172 -6.59 2.84 3.89
C SER A 172 -7.57 2.43 2.80
N TYR A 173 -8.48 3.33 2.44
CA TYR A 173 -9.62 3.02 1.57
C TYR A 173 -10.15 4.28 0.85
N ASN A 174 -9.22 5.08 0.30
CA ASN A 174 -9.51 6.24 -0.54
C ASN A 174 -10.24 7.40 0.15
N VAL A 175 -10.11 7.51 1.48
CA VAL A 175 -10.69 8.60 2.28
C VAL A 175 -9.62 9.18 3.20
N PRO A 176 -9.42 10.51 3.23
CA PRO A 176 -8.43 11.13 4.10
C PRO A 176 -8.70 10.84 5.58
N TYR A 177 -7.64 10.47 6.30
CA TYR A 177 -7.60 10.29 7.74
C TYR A 177 -7.47 11.62 8.49
N PHE A 178 -6.62 12.54 8.01
CA PHE A 178 -6.38 13.79 8.72
C PHE A 178 -7.59 14.72 8.58
N PRO A 179 -8.25 15.12 9.69
CA PRO A 179 -9.43 15.99 9.62
C PRO A 179 -9.21 17.27 8.82
N GLU A 180 -8.00 17.81 8.86
CA GLU A 180 -7.60 18.99 8.11
C GLU A 180 -7.69 18.76 6.59
N ILE A 181 -7.21 17.61 6.09
CA ILE A 181 -7.29 17.24 4.67
C ILE A 181 -8.72 16.83 4.30
N TYR A 182 -9.40 16.07 5.15
CA TYR A 182 -10.79 15.67 4.95
C TYR A 182 -11.72 16.88 4.76
N ASN A 183 -11.58 17.88 5.62
CA ASN A 183 -12.36 19.12 5.55
C ASN A 183 -11.99 19.93 4.31
N LEU A 184 -10.69 20.06 4.01
CA LEU A 184 -10.21 20.83 2.86
C LEU A 184 -10.70 20.25 1.52
N THR A 185 -10.77 18.92 1.42
CA THR A 185 -11.22 18.20 0.21
C THR A 185 -12.73 18.19 0.00
N GLY A 186 -13.53 18.66 0.96
CA GLY A 186 -14.97 18.88 0.79
C GLY A 186 -15.83 17.61 0.74
N TYR A 187 -15.47 16.56 1.49
CA TYR A 187 -16.28 15.32 1.53
C TYR A 187 -17.74 15.62 1.92
N PRO A 188 -18.72 14.98 1.26
CA PRO A 188 -20.12 15.40 1.32
C PRO A 188 -20.83 15.09 2.65
N GLN A 189 -20.26 14.25 3.50
CA GLN A 189 -20.84 13.89 4.79
C GLN A 189 -19.75 13.89 5.86
N PRO A 190 -20.04 14.25 7.11
CA PRO A 190 -19.13 13.97 8.21
C PRO A 190 -18.97 12.45 8.37
N SER A 191 -17.81 11.99 8.85
CA SER A 191 -17.54 10.59 9.24
C SER A 191 -17.47 9.51 8.14
N ILE A 192 -17.40 9.85 6.84
CA ILE A 192 -17.24 8.84 5.77
C ILE A 192 -16.01 7.95 6.02
N TYR A 193 -14.95 8.54 6.59
CA TYR A 193 -13.74 7.82 6.98
C TYR A 193 -14.06 6.57 7.81
N SER A 194 -14.88 6.68 8.86
CA SER A 194 -15.21 5.54 9.73
C SER A 194 -16.44 4.74 9.32
N THR A 195 -17.30 5.29 8.44
CA THR A 195 -18.63 4.72 8.14
C THR A 195 -18.72 4.04 6.78
N CYS A 196 -17.78 4.28 5.86
CA CYS A 196 -17.82 3.65 4.54
C CYS A 196 -17.70 2.11 4.64
N PRO A 197 -18.24 1.35 3.67
CA PRO A 197 -18.24 -0.12 3.70
C PRO A 197 -16.88 -0.73 4.00
N ARG A 198 -15.81 -0.26 3.33
CA ARG A 198 -14.45 -0.78 3.54
C ARG A 198 -13.92 -0.52 4.95
N ALA A 199 -14.16 0.66 5.53
CA ALA A 199 -13.76 0.95 6.90
C ALA A 199 -14.44 -0.02 7.89
N ARG A 200 -15.73 -0.27 7.70
CA ARG A 200 -16.51 -1.17 8.56
C ARG A 200 -16.11 -2.64 8.36
N ILE A 201 -15.83 -3.07 7.13
CA ILE A 201 -15.35 -4.42 6.84
C ILE A 201 -13.96 -4.62 7.45
N PHE A 202 -13.01 -3.70 7.24
CA PHE A 202 -11.68 -3.80 7.88
C PHE A 202 -11.80 -3.87 9.40
N SER A 203 -12.59 -3.00 10.03
CA SER A 203 -12.81 -3.01 11.48
C SER A 203 -13.36 -4.36 11.98
N ARG A 204 -14.27 -5.00 11.22
CA ARG A 204 -14.85 -6.30 11.54
C ARG A 204 -13.85 -7.45 11.36
N GLU A 205 -13.12 -7.48 10.25
CA GLU A 205 -12.31 -8.64 9.84
C GLU A 205 -10.92 -8.65 10.48
N GLN A 206 -10.32 -7.48 10.75
CA GLN A 206 -8.92 -7.39 11.19
C GLN A 206 -8.63 -8.18 12.48
N VAL A 207 -9.61 -8.27 13.39
CA VAL A 207 -9.46 -8.98 14.68
C VAL A 207 -9.25 -10.49 14.51
N GLY A 208 -9.66 -11.07 13.37
CA GLY A 208 -9.56 -12.50 13.08
C GLY A 208 -8.28 -12.90 12.35
N LEU A 209 -7.43 -11.93 11.97
CA LEU A 209 -6.23 -12.21 11.20
C LEU A 209 -5.13 -12.80 12.09
N SER A 210 -4.67 -14.00 11.74
CA SER A 210 -3.65 -14.73 12.48
C SER A 210 -2.50 -15.23 11.62
N SER A 211 -2.65 -15.17 10.29
CA SER A 211 -1.70 -15.69 9.33
C SER A 211 -1.63 -14.83 8.08
N ARG A 212 -0.54 -15.02 7.30
CA ARG A 212 -0.43 -14.44 5.96
C ARG A 212 -1.58 -14.84 5.04
N ALA A 213 -2.08 -16.08 5.16
CA ALA A 213 -3.21 -16.57 4.37
C ALA A 213 -4.51 -15.83 4.69
N ASP A 214 -4.72 -15.44 5.96
CA ASP A 214 -5.88 -14.64 6.36
C ASP A 214 -5.80 -13.25 5.72
N VAL A 215 -4.62 -12.62 5.71
CA VAL A 215 -4.40 -11.31 5.07
C VAL A 215 -4.58 -11.40 3.56
N MET A 216 -4.08 -12.45 2.92
CA MET A 216 -4.32 -12.72 1.50
C MET A 216 -5.82 -12.81 1.20
N SER A 217 -6.55 -13.56 2.02
CA SER A 217 -8.01 -13.73 1.87
C SER A 217 -8.77 -12.42 2.10
N LEU A 218 -8.42 -11.66 3.13
CA LEU A 218 -9.03 -10.34 3.41
C LEU A 218 -8.86 -9.39 2.23
N MET A 219 -7.67 -9.35 1.64
CA MET A 219 -7.34 -8.42 0.56
C MET A 219 -7.95 -8.84 -0.78
N ARG A 220 -8.55 -10.03 -0.82
CA ARG A 220 -9.35 -10.59 -1.90
C ARG A 220 -10.85 -10.67 -1.57
N LEU A 221 -11.27 -10.18 -0.40
CA LEU A 221 -12.63 -10.36 0.11
C LEU A 221 -13.65 -9.58 -0.73
N ASN A 222 -14.62 -10.31 -1.26
CA ASN A 222 -15.82 -9.72 -1.85
C ASN A 222 -17.01 -10.67 -1.72
N ARG A 223 -17.77 -10.56 -0.63
CA ARG A 223 -18.97 -11.35 -0.39
C ARG A 223 -20.24 -10.53 -0.60
N TYR A 224 -20.26 -9.63 -1.60
CA TYR A 224 -21.24 -8.54 -1.65
C TYR A 224 -22.72 -8.96 -1.65
N ILE A 225 -23.01 -10.17 -2.10
CA ILE A 225 -24.35 -10.76 -2.09
C ILE A 225 -24.82 -11.02 -0.65
N ASN A 226 -23.92 -11.51 0.20
CA ASN A 226 -24.26 -12.01 1.54
C ASN A 226 -23.78 -11.07 2.66
N ASP A 227 -22.81 -10.19 2.40
CA ASP A 227 -22.28 -9.25 3.38
C ASP A 227 -23.21 -8.04 3.52
N PRO A 228 -23.86 -7.84 4.69
CA PRO A 228 -24.75 -6.71 4.89
C PRO A 228 -24.03 -5.35 4.79
N LEU A 229 -22.70 -5.29 4.99
CA LEU A 229 -21.93 -4.05 4.80
C LEU A 229 -21.76 -3.68 3.34
N SER A 230 -21.89 -4.64 2.43
CA SER A 230 -21.80 -4.40 1.00
C SER A 230 -23.08 -3.83 0.39
N LEU A 231 -24.22 -3.95 1.09
CA LEU A 231 -25.52 -3.42 0.62
C LEU A 231 -25.91 -3.96 -0.76
N GLY A 232 -25.53 -5.20 -1.08
CA GLY A 232 -25.79 -5.80 -2.40
C GLY A 232 -25.01 -5.18 -3.55
N LEU A 233 -23.99 -4.35 -3.27
CA LEU A 233 -23.18 -3.67 -4.28
C LEU A 233 -21.78 -4.30 -4.38
N PRO A 234 -21.35 -4.79 -5.56
CA PRO A 234 -20.10 -5.53 -5.71
C PRO A 234 -18.84 -4.66 -5.62
N ASN A 235 -19.01 -3.34 -5.61
CA ASN A 235 -17.94 -2.38 -5.32
C ASN A 235 -17.82 -2.02 -3.84
N ASN A 236 -18.79 -2.37 -2.99
CA ASN A 236 -18.73 -2.15 -1.55
C ASN A 236 -18.04 -3.34 -0.85
N ALA A 237 -16.82 -3.63 -1.28
CA ALA A 237 -16.01 -4.75 -0.78
C ALA A 237 -14.55 -4.30 -0.63
N ILE A 238 -13.69 -5.14 -0.04
CA ILE A 238 -12.25 -4.88 0.01
C ILE A 238 -11.64 -5.05 -1.39
N ALA A 239 -12.08 -6.06 -2.14
CA ALA A 239 -11.69 -6.27 -3.53
C ALA A 239 -12.90 -6.08 -4.48
N ALA A 240 -13.15 -4.83 -4.92
CA ALA A 240 -14.32 -4.52 -5.74
C ALA A 240 -14.39 -5.29 -7.08
N ARG A 241 -15.61 -5.59 -7.52
CA ARG A 241 -15.96 -6.22 -8.80
C ARG A 241 -17.01 -5.39 -9.53
N TYR A 242 -16.65 -4.28 -10.17
CA TYR A 242 -17.66 -3.45 -10.84
C TYR A 242 -18.28 -4.14 -12.06
N ASP A 243 -17.68 -5.21 -12.54
CA ASP A 243 -18.17 -5.99 -13.66
C ASP A 243 -19.40 -6.83 -13.30
N LEU A 244 -19.56 -7.19 -12.03
CA LEU A 244 -20.69 -8.01 -11.57
C LEU A 244 -21.96 -7.16 -11.40
N PRO A 245 -23.15 -7.75 -11.56
CA PRO A 245 -24.40 -7.04 -11.34
C PRO A 245 -24.64 -6.79 -9.85
N ALA A 246 -25.22 -5.63 -9.53
CA ALA A 246 -25.71 -5.36 -8.19
C ALA A 246 -26.93 -6.25 -7.86
N VAL A 247 -27.03 -6.66 -6.60
CA VAL A 247 -28.25 -7.30 -6.08
C VAL A 247 -29.33 -6.21 -5.98
N PRO A 248 -30.57 -6.46 -6.45
CA PRO A 248 -31.69 -5.54 -6.24
C PRO A 248 -31.88 -5.14 -4.77
N ASP A 249 -32.60 -4.05 -4.53
CA ASP A 249 -32.99 -3.69 -3.16
C ASP A 249 -34.10 -4.59 -2.60
N ALA A 250 -34.51 -4.32 -1.36
CA ALA A 250 -35.50 -5.14 -0.65
C ALA A 250 -36.88 -5.17 -1.35
N ASP A 251 -37.19 -4.13 -2.14
CA ASP A 251 -38.44 -4.02 -2.91
C ASP A 251 -38.27 -4.55 -4.34
N GLY A 252 -37.13 -5.17 -4.64
CA GLY A 252 -36.79 -5.72 -5.95
C GLY A 252 -36.39 -4.68 -6.99
N GLN A 253 -36.16 -3.42 -6.60
CA GLN A 253 -35.78 -2.36 -7.52
C GLN A 253 -34.28 -2.41 -7.84
N PRO A 254 -33.89 -2.03 -9.07
CA PRO A 254 -32.48 -1.94 -9.44
C PRO A 254 -31.79 -0.84 -8.61
N ARG A 255 -30.56 -1.12 -8.18
CA ARG A 255 -29.74 -0.13 -7.47
C ARG A 255 -29.13 0.86 -8.47
N ASN A 256 -28.88 2.09 -8.00
CA ASN A 256 -28.10 3.07 -8.75
C ASN A 256 -26.62 2.65 -8.82
N PHE A 257 -26.33 1.75 -9.74
CA PHE A 257 -25.03 1.12 -9.94
C PHE A 257 -24.80 0.91 -11.44
N THR A 258 -23.57 1.11 -11.90
CA THR A 258 -23.20 0.93 -13.30
C THR A 258 -22.11 -0.11 -13.40
N GLN A 259 -22.37 -1.18 -14.14
CA GLN A 259 -21.36 -2.20 -14.43
C GLN A 259 -20.23 -1.62 -15.27
N ARG A 260 -18.99 -1.97 -14.93
CA ARG A 260 -17.77 -1.53 -15.60
C ARG A 260 -16.70 -2.60 -15.47
N ALA A 261 -15.88 -2.79 -16.50
CA ALA A 261 -14.65 -3.57 -16.40
C ALA A 261 -13.60 -2.82 -15.54
N TYR A 262 -13.84 -2.79 -14.23
CA TYR A 262 -13.10 -2.03 -13.22
C TYR A 262 -13.22 -2.70 -11.85
N GLY A 263 -12.22 -2.54 -11.00
CA GLY A 263 -12.28 -3.03 -9.62
C GLY A 263 -10.89 -3.39 -9.13
N ALA A 264 -10.82 -4.22 -8.09
CA ALA A 264 -9.56 -4.77 -7.64
C ALA A 264 -8.96 -5.66 -8.74
N VAL A 265 -7.70 -5.44 -9.10
CA VAL A 265 -7.01 -6.16 -10.19
C VAL A 265 -5.76 -6.91 -9.74
N ASP A 266 -5.38 -6.76 -8.47
CA ASP A 266 -4.26 -7.48 -7.87
C ASP A 266 -4.40 -7.49 -6.36
N ALA A 267 -3.51 -8.24 -5.70
CA ALA A 267 -3.10 -7.96 -4.34
C ALA A 267 -1.62 -8.28 -4.17
N LYS A 268 -0.94 -7.57 -3.27
CA LYS A 268 0.47 -7.77 -2.90
C LYS A 268 0.57 -7.87 -1.38
N VAL A 269 1.31 -8.84 -0.86
CA VAL A 269 1.45 -9.10 0.59
C VAL A 269 2.90 -9.36 0.93
N VAL A 270 3.37 -8.76 2.03
CA VAL A 270 4.59 -9.17 2.74
C VAL A 270 4.33 -9.32 4.23
N ASP A 271 5.12 -10.18 4.85
CA ASP A 271 5.35 -10.29 6.28
C ASP A 271 6.83 -10.09 6.59
N LEU A 272 7.24 -10.18 7.86
CA LEU A 272 8.63 -9.93 8.24
C LEU A 272 9.60 -10.91 7.56
N GLU A 273 9.26 -12.20 7.50
CA GLU A 273 10.09 -13.25 6.90
C GLU A 273 10.30 -12.96 5.41
N SER A 274 9.21 -12.82 4.66
CA SER A 274 9.29 -12.56 3.23
C SER A 274 9.93 -11.20 2.90
N PHE A 275 9.71 -10.18 3.72
CA PHE A 275 10.41 -8.89 3.59
C PHE A 275 11.94 -9.06 3.70
N GLN A 276 12.42 -9.81 4.70
CA GLN A 276 13.85 -10.09 4.88
C GLN A 276 14.45 -10.92 3.74
N GLU A 277 13.63 -11.67 3.01
CA GLU A 277 14.06 -12.44 1.84
C GLU A 277 13.90 -11.66 0.52
N ARG A 278 13.51 -10.37 0.58
CA ARG A 278 13.07 -9.56 -0.57
C ARG A 278 12.05 -10.30 -1.44
N ARG A 279 11.14 -11.04 -0.80
CA ARG A 279 10.05 -11.79 -1.41
C ARG A 279 8.74 -11.05 -1.21
N THR A 280 7.90 -11.00 -2.23
CA THR A 280 6.53 -10.50 -2.13
C THR A 280 5.57 -11.50 -2.73
N TYR A 281 4.47 -11.77 -2.02
CA TYR A 281 3.39 -12.59 -2.57
C TYR A 281 2.44 -11.71 -3.34
N VAL A 282 2.08 -12.13 -4.54
CA VAL A 282 1.23 -11.33 -5.44
C VAL A 282 0.23 -12.23 -6.14
N ILE A 283 -0.88 -11.63 -6.53
CA ILE A 283 -1.88 -12.24 -7.40
C ILE A 283 -2.35 -11.18 -8.39
N ASN A 284 -2.58 -11.55 -9.64
CA ASN A 284 -3.05 -10.65 -10.69
C ASN A 284 -4.44 -11.11 -11.13
N GLY A 285 -5.37 -10.18 -11.30
CA GLY A 285 -6.74 -10.44 -11.73
C GLY A 285 -7.79 -10.08 -10.67
N PRO A 286 -9.05 -9.91 -11.09
CA PRO A 286 -10.15 -9.66 -10.18
C PRO A 286 -10.42 -10.79 -9.20
N THR A 287 -11.02 -10.43 -8.07
CA THR A 287 -11.81 -11.30 -7.20
C THR A 287 -12.29 -12.66 -7.72
N SER A 288 -11.77 -13.83 -7.37
CA SER A 288 -12.41 -15.13 -7.70
C SER A 288 -12.60 -16.03 -6.47
N ASP A 289 -12.20 -15.55 -5.29
CA ASP A 289 -12.25 -16.30 -4.04
C ASP A 289 -13.70 -16.54 -3.58
N ASP A 290 -14.53 -15.50 -3.69
CA ASP A 290 -15.96 -15.50 -3.34
C ASP A 290 -16.87 -15.27 -4.56
N GLN A 291 -16.28 -15.08 -5.75
CA GLN A 291 -16.95 -14.57 -6.95
C GLN A 291 -16.56 -15.37 -8.21
N PRO A 292 -17.36 -15.33 -9.29
CA PRO A 292 -17.00 -15.99 -10.54
C PRO A 292 -15.72 -15.43 -11.14
N VAL A 293 -14.91 -16.28 -11.76
CA VAL A 293 -13.73 -15.86 -12.53
C VAL A 293 -14.15 -14.84 -13.60
N PHE A 294 -13.39 -13.76 -13.73
CA PHE A 294 -13.58 -12.78 -14.80
C PHE A 294 -13.00 -13.31 -16.11
N ARG A 295 -13.80 -13.27 -17.18
CA ARG A 295 -13.39 -13.62 -18.54
C ARG A 295 -13.93 -12.58 -19.52
N TRP A 296 -13.06 -11.97 -20.33
CA TRP A 296 -13.46 -10.94 -21.31
C TRP A 296 -14.50 -11.48 -22.29
N SER A 297 -14.26 -12.66 -22.88
CA SER A 297 -15.15 -13.27 -23.85
C SER A 297 -16.51 -13.71 -23.28
N ALA A 298 -16.68 -13.68 -21.96
CA ALA A 298 -17.92 -14.10 -21.30
C ALA A 298 -18.85 -12.92 -21.01
N GLU A 299 -18.41 -11.67 -21.24
CA GLU A 299 -19.15 -10.48 -20.84
C GLU A 299 -19.34 -9.50 -22.03
N PRO A 300 -20.44 -9.65 -22.80
CA PRO A 300 -20.72 -8.83 -23.99
C PRO A 300 -20.78 -7.33 -23.72
N LEU A 301 -21.05 -6.92 -22.47
CA LEU A 301 -21.02 -5.51 -22.07
C LEU A 301 -19.65 -4.84 -22.31
N PHE A 302 -18.59 -5.63 -22.43
CA PHE A 302 -17.22 -5.15 -22.53
C PHE A 302 -16.55 -5.43 -23.88
N ASP A 303 -17.29 -5.93 -24.87
CA ASP A 303 -16.77 -6.31 -26.21
C ASP A 303 -16.03 -5.17 -26.94
N THR A 304 -16.38 -3.92 -26.66
CA THR A 304 -15.75 -2.74 -27.30
C THR A 304 -14.50 -2.25 -26.57
N ILE A 305 -14.14 -2.82 -25.42
CA ILE A 305 -12.99 -2.39 -24.64
C ILE A 305 -11.73 -3.00 -25.24
N GLN A 306 -10.77 -2.18 -25.63
CA GLN A 306 -9.45 -2.64 -26.06
C GLN A 306 -8.65 -3.15 -24.85
N HIS A 307 -8.04 -4.33 -24.98
CA HIS A 307 -7.32 -5.02 -23.91
C HIS A 307 -6.17 -5.88 -24.45
N GLU A 308 -5.50 -5.41 -25.49
CA GLU A 308 -4.40 -6.12 -26.12
C GLU A 308 -3.31 -6.50 -25.11
N GLY A 309 -2.88 -7.76 -25.15
CA GLY A 309 -1.89 -8.32 -24.22
C GLY A 309 -2.47 -8.83 -22.91
N CYS A 310 -3.74 -8.54 -22.58
CA CYS A 310 -4.42 -9.24 -21.50
C CYS A 310 -4.71 -10.70 -21.90
N VAL A 311 -4.73 -11.58 -20.90
CA VAL A 311 -5.36 -12.89 -21.05
C VAL A 311 -6.88 -12.74 -21.12
N ASP A 312 -7.55 -13.69 -21.77
CA ASP A 312 -9.01 -13.70 -21.80
C ASP A 312 -9.60 -13.98 -20.41
N GLU A 313 -9.05 -14.98 -19.70
CA GLU A 313 -9.52 -15.44 -18.39
C GLU A 313 -8.49 -15.15 -17.29
N PHE A 314 -8.94 -14.52 -16.20
CA PHE A 314 -8.11 -14.16 -15.05
C PHE A 314 -8.31 -15.14 -13.88
N ASP A 315 -7.90 -16.40 -14.06
CA ASP A 315 -7.92 -17.45 -13.03
C ASP A 315 -6.51 -17.76 -12.49
N PHE A 316 -5.82 -16.72 -12.01
CA PHE A 316 -4.47 -16.87 -11.47
C PHE A 316 -4.51 -17.14 -9.97
N GLY A 317 -3.70 -18.12 -9.52
CA GLY A 317 -3.38 -18.29 -8.10
C GLY A 317 -2.29 -17.32 -7.61
N TRP A 318 -2.14 -17.24 -6.29
CA TRP A 318 -1.03 -16.52 -5.66
C TRP A 318 0.32 -17.03 -6.14
N ARG A 319 1.24 -16.11 -6.40
CA ARG A 319 2.65 -16.36 -6.72
C ARG A 319 3.53 -15.63 -5.72
N SER A 320 4.74 -16.11 -5.51
CA SER A 320 5.77 -15.37 -4.80
C SER A 320 6.84 -14.90 -5.79
N TYR A 321 7.21 -13.62 -5.71
CA TYR A 321 8.33 -13.06 -6.45
C TYR A 321 9.46 -12.78 -5.48
N GLU A 322 10.55 -13.53 -5.62
CA GLU A 322 11.82 -13.26 -4.97
C GLU A 322 12.61 -12.27 -5.82
N SER A 323 13.19 -11.27 -5.17
CA SER A 323 14.03 -10.30 -5.88
C SER A 323 15.30 -10.96 -6.41
N VAL A 324 15.64 -10.66 -7.67
CA VAL A 324 16.84 -11.21 -8.34
C VAL A 324 18.16 -10.75 -7.70
N VAL A 325 18.11 -9.73 -6.84
CA VAL A 325 19.27 -9.24 -6.06
C VAL A 325 19.52 -10.05 -4.78
N GLY A 326 18.73 -11.10 -4.51
CA GLY A 326 18.82 -11.91 -3.29
C GLY A 326 18.37 -11.16 -2.02
N PRO A 327 18.49 -11.77 -0.82
CA PRO A 327 18.16 -11.11 0.44
C PRO A 327 19.10 -9.92 0.73
N PRO A 328 18.74 -8.97 1.60
CA PRO A 328 19.66 -7.94 2.05
C PRO A 328 20.88 -8.60 2.70
N MET A 329 22.07 -8.08 2.40
CA MET A 329 23.28 -8.48 3.13
C MET A 329 23.05 -8.14 4.60
N LEU A 330 22.89 -9.17 5.46
CA LEU A 330 22.83 -8.99 6.91
C LEU A 330 24.05 -8.17 7.31
N GLN A 331 23.84 -6.91 7.69
CA GLN A 331 24.88 -6.16 8.39
C GLN A 331 25.11 -6.92 9.69
N SER A 332 26.20 -7.69 9.75
CA SER A 332 26.75 -8.17 11.00
C SER A 332 26.83 -6.98 11.94
N ALA A 333 26.37 -7.16 13.17
CA ALA A 333 26.50 -6.17 14.25
C ALA A 333 27.89 -5.51 14.21
N PRO A 334 28.02 -4.20 14.52
CA PRO A 334 29.28 -3.48 14.34
C PRO A 334 30.35 -4.10 15.22
N GLY A 335 31.19 -4.93 14.61
CA GLY A 335 32.40 -5.48 15.18
C GLY A 335 33.55 -5.01 14.31
N GLY A 336 34.36 -4.11 14.87
CA GLY A 336 35.77 -3.87 14.54
C GLY A 336 36.11 -3.55 13.08
N GLU A 337 36.48 -2.28 12.85
CA GLU A 337 37.55 -1.88 11.93
C GLU A 337 37.57 -2.52 10.53
N ASP A 338 36.92 -1.87 9.55
CA ASP A 338 37.64 -1.36 8.37
C ASP A 338 36.71 -0.47 7.53
N ALA A 339 36.83 0.84 7.73
CA ALA A 339 36.26 1.85 6.84
C ALA A 339 37.42 2.64 6.21
N ALA A 340 38.20 1.96 5.36
CA ALA A 340 39.20 2.59 4.52
C ALA A 340 38.74 2.65 3.06
N ALA A 341 38.59 3.90 2.59
CA ALA A 341 38.74 4.34 1.21
C ALA A 341 37.74 3.84 0.14
N ARG A 342 36.65 4.59 -0.01
CA ARG A 342 36.13 4.95 -1.35
C ARG A 342 35.83 6.44 -1.39
N GLY A 343 36.83 7.21 -1.82
CA GLY A 343 36.69 8.63 -2.11
C GLY A 343 35.74 8.85 -3.28
N PHE A 344 34.74 9.68 -3.08
CA PHE A 344 33.92 10.24 -4.17
C PHE A 344 34.75 11.31 -4.89
N ALA A 345 34.99 11.10 -6.19
CA ALA A 345 35.43 12.17 -7.07
C ALA A 345 34.21 13.01 -7.47
N ASP A 346 34.31 14.31 -7.20
CA ASP A 346 33.37 15.38 -7.53
C ASP A 346 33.33 15.61 -9.05
N PRO A 347 32.20 15.41 -9.78
CA PRO A 347 32.17 15.60 -11.21
C PRO A 347 31.57 16.96 -11.56
N VAL A 348 32.22 18.05 -11.17
CA VAL A 348 31.99 19.37 -11.77
C VAL A 348 33.32 20.10 -11.95
N ARG A 349 34.03 19.78 -13.04
CA ARG A 349 34.96 20.66 -13.77
C ARG A 349 35.53 19.92 -15.00
N ALA A 350 34.85 20.08 -16.13
CA ALA A 350 35.45 20.15 -17.46
C ALA A 350 34.42 20.77 -18.41
#